data_AF-A0A7Y3NWE8-F1
#
_entry.id   AF-A0A7Y3NWE8-F1
#
_cell.length_a   1.000
_cell.length_b   1.000
_cell.length_c   1.000
_cell.angle_alpha   90.00
_cell.angle_beta   90.00
_cell.angle_gamma   90.00
#
_symmetry.space_group_name_H-M   'P 1'
#
loop_
_entity.id
_entity.type
_entity.pdbx_description
1 polymer ?
#
loop_
_entity_poly.entity_id
_entity_poly.type
_entity_poly.pdbx_seq_one_letter_code
_entity_poly.pdbx_strand_id
1 'polypeptide(L)'
;MVVLVLLPLMLATISRGTDPGVAGRVLEFDLAFMFIPQGLLPLLALIYASGVLQDEQEQQTITYLLLRPISKPLLYVVKLLAAITATVLLAWVSIALTYAAIYAGHIHQTDAVPRCLQACLIDGLAVVTYCCLFGLLGLLTRRALIAGIVYIALVEGLLANLPFAIRLITVIYYTRLIAYRALPFVVSRPLGGSRNIAADAWHFHVSGDPTLAHDPHTWLCVALLLGGGSLCTAAGLLLCRNREFHVKTADKA
;
A
#
# COMPACT_ATOMS: atom_id res chain seq x y z
N MET A 1 -0.48 -13.68 9.43
CA MET A 1 -0.85 -13.22 8.07
C MET A 1 -2.33 -13.38 7.79
N VAL A 2 -2.90 -14.58 7.91
CA VAL A 2 -4.35 -14.81 7.73
C VAL A 2 -5.19 -13.88 8.60
N VAL A 3 -4.85 -13.73 9.89
CA VAL A 3 -5.54 -12.80 10.81
C VAL A 3 -5.52 -11.36 10.29
N LEU A 4 -4.39 -10.90 9.76
CA LEU A 4 -4.24 -9.52 9.27
C LEU A 4 -5.09 -9.28 8.01
N VAL A 5 -5.15 -10.25 7.09
CA VAL A 5 -5.95 -10.20 5.85
C VAL A 5 -7.45 -10.30 6.14
N LEU A 6 -7.82 -11.08 7.17
CA LEU A 6 -9.21 -11.23 7.61
C LEU A 6 -9.65 -10.10 8.55
N LEU A 7 -8.75 -9.25 9.03
CA LEU A 7 -9.10 -8.21 9.99
C LEU A 7 -10.12 -7.20 9.43
N PRO A 8 -9.98 -6.66 8.20
CA PRO A 8 -11.01 -5.79 7.61
C PRO A 8 -12.35 -6.52 7.43
N LEU A 9 -12.30 -7.81 7.08
CA LEU A 9 -13.49 -8.65 6.97
C LEU A 9 -14.20 -8.79 8.32
N MET A 10 -13.46 -9.08 9.38
CA MET A 10 -14.00 -9.19 10.74
C MET A 10 -14.61 -7.87 11.20
N LEU A 11 -13.97 -6.74 10.90
CA LEU A 11 -14.53 -5.42 11.20
C LEU A 11 -15.81 -5.15 10.40
N ALA A 12 -15.86 -5.54 9.12
CA ALA A 12 -17.05 -5.41 8.28
C ALA A 12 -18.23 -6.24 8.79
N THR A 13 -18.00 -7.47 9.25
CA THR A 13 -19.06 -8.34 9.77
C THR A 13 -19.53 -7.91 11.15
N ILE A 14 -18.62 -7.49 12.03
CA ILE A 14 -18.95 -7.01 13.38
C ILE A 14 -19.76 -5.72 13.31
N SER A 15 -19.29 -4.72 12.56
CA SER A 15 -19.98 -3.42 12.42
C SER A 15 -21.41 -3.58 11.91
N ARG A 16 -21.62 -4.51 10.97
CA ARG A 16 -22.95 -4.87 10.49
C ARG A 16 -23.83 -5.53 11.56
N GLY A 17 -23.24 -6.37 12.41
CA GLY A 17 -23.95 -7.01 13.52
C GLY A 17 -24.41 -6.02 14.58
N THR A 18 -23.64 -4.95 14.80
CA THR A 18 -23.95 -3.92 15.81
C THR A 18 -24.98 -2.92 15.32
N ASP A 19 -24.86 -2.42 14.08
CA ASP A 19 -25.74 -1.38 13.52
C ASP A 19 -26.21 -1.69 12.08
N PRO A 20 -27.36 -2.37 11.91
CA PRO A 20 -27.92 -2.70 10.60
C PRO A 20 -28.32 -1.47 9.74
N GLY A 21 -28.39 -0.29 10.36
CA GLY A 21 -28.80 0.97 9.73
C GLY A 21 -27.67 1.83 9.18
N VAL A 22 -26.40 1.43 9.34
CA VAL A 22 -25.26 2.17 8.77
C VAL A 22 -25.31 2.04 7.25
N ALA A 23 -25.31 3.17 6.54
CA ALA A 23 -25.24 3.17 5.09
C ALA A 23 -23.96 2.44 4.65
N GLY A 24 -24.09 1.37 3.84
CA GLY A 24 -22.95 0.56 3.39
C GLY A 24 -21.82 1.36 2.74
N ARG A 25 -22.12 2.56 2.20
CA ARG A 25 -21.15 3.50 1.63
C ARG A 25 -20.21 4.14 2.68
N VAL A 26 -20.66 4.30 3.93
CA VAL A 26 -19.81 4.78 5.04
C VAL A 26 -18.83 3.69 5.45
N LEU A 27 -19.33 2.46 5.61
CA LEU A 27 -18.51 1.28 5.89
C LEU A 27 -17.47 0.98 4.81
N GLU A 28 -17.87 1.12 3.54
CA GLU A 28 -16.95 1.03 2.40
C GLU A 28 -15.83 2.07 2.51
N PHE A 29 -16.16 3.33 2.80
CA PHE A 29 -15.16 4.39 2.92
C PHE A 29 -14.18 4.13 4.07
N ASP A 30 -14.69 3.82 5.26
CA ASP A 30 -13.85 3.65 6.45
C ASP A 30 -12.94 2.42 6.34
N LEU A 31 -13.45 1.30 5.83
CA LEU A 31 -12.66 0.07 5.72
C LEU A 31 -11.78 0.07 4.48
N ALA A 32 -12.36 0.29 3.29
CA ALA A 32 -11.64 0.14 2.03
C ALA A 32 -10.70 1.32 1.73
N PHE A 33 -11.07 2.54 2.09
CA PHE A 33 -10.31 3.74 1.68
C PHE A 33 -9.54 4.42 2.82
N MET A 34 -9.81 4.06 4.07
CA MET A 34 -9.08 4.58 5.22
C MET A 34 -8.25 3.49 5.90
N PHE A 35 -8.87 2.41 6.37
CA PHE A 35 -8.17 1.37 7.13
C PHE A 35 -7.17 0.56 6.28
N ILE A 36 -7.62 0.02 5.15
CA ILE A 36 -6.81 -0.84 4.27
C ILE A 36 -5.54 -0.12 3.77
N PRO A 37 -5.62 1.04 3.09
CA PRO A 37 -4.43 1.71 2.55
C PRO A 37 -3.52 2.33 3.61
N GLN A 38 -4.04 2.68 4.80
CA GLN A 38 -3.22 3.30 5.86
C GLN A 38 -2.46 2.30 6.71
N GLY A 39 -3.08 1.17 7.05
CA GLY A 39 -2.47 0.17 7.93
C GLY A 39 -2.08 -1.08 7.18
N LEU A 40 -3.05 -1.70 6.51
CA LEU A 40 -2.91 -3.06 6.01
C LEU A 40 -1.87 -3.16 4.88
N LEU A 41 -1.99 -2.31 3.87
CA LEU A 41 -1.10 -2.32 2.70
C LEU A 41 0.38 -2.14 3.05
N PRO A 42 0.79 -1.07 3.76
CA PRO A 42 2.19 -0.87 4.08
C PRO A 42 2.73 -1.97 5.01
N LEU A 43 1.91 -2.50 5.91
CA LEU A 43 2.33 -3.60 6.79
C LEU A 43 2.53 -4.91 6.01
N LEU A 44 1.62 -5.23 5.08
CA LEU A 44 1.75 -6.40 4.20
C LEU A 44 2.98 -6.29 3.31
N ALA A 45 3.17 -5.12 2.68
CA ALA A 45 4.33 -4.84 1.84
C ALA A 45 5.63 -4.97 2.65
N LEU A 46 5.67 -4.43 3.88
CA LEU A 46 6.82 -4.55 4.76
C LEU A 46 7.15 -6.01 5.05
N ILE A 47 6.18 -6.79 5.52
CA ILE A 47 6.40 -8.19 5.94
C ILE A 47 6.92 -9.03 4.77
N TYR A 48 6.29 -8.94 3.59
CA TYR A 48 6.66 -9.76 2.44
C TYR A 48 7.94 -9.27 1.76
N ALA A 49 8.07 -7.97 1.49
CA ALA A 49 9.24 -7.44 0.79
C ALA A 49 10.50 -7.52 1.65
N SER A 50 10.39 -7.26 2.97
CA SER A 50 11.55 -7.42 3.86
C SER A 50 11.88 -8.89 4.12
N GLY A 51 10.89 -9.76 4.32
CA GLY A 51 11.11 -11.19 4.62
C GLY A 51 11.85 -11.91 3.50
N VAL A 52 11.40 -11.74 2.25
CA VAL A 52 12.04 -12.35 1.07
C VAL A 52 13.51 -11.93 0.90
N LEU A 53 13.84 -10.73 1.36
CA LEU A 53 15.17 -10.14 1.23
C LEU A 53 16.08 -10.46 2.44
N GLN A 54 15.50 -10.61 3.62
CA GLN A 54 16.21 -10.92 4.86
C GLN A 54 16.72 -12.36 4.87
N ASP A 55 15.97 -13.30 4.26
CA ASP A 55 16.43 -14.68 4.03
C ASP A 55 17.79 -14.74 3.30
N GLU A 56 18.10 -13.79 2.42
CA GLU A 56 19.42 -13.75 1.74
C GLU A 56 20.55 -13.22 2.63
N GLN A 57 20.24 -12.25 3.49
CA GLN A 57 21.22 -11.67 4.41
C GLN A 57 21.63 -12.67 5.50
N GLU A 58 20.69 -13.49 5.97
CA GLU A 58 20.89 -14.43 7.08
C GLU A 58 21.53 -15.75 6.64
N GLN A 59 21.16 -16.30 5.48
CA GLN A 59 21.59 -17.65 5.10
C GLN A 59 23.04 -17.75 4.59
N GLN A 60 23.77 -16.65 4.41
CA GLN A 60 25.09 -16.61 3.73
C GLN A 60 25.13 -17.43 2.42
N THR A 61 23.96 -17.71 1.80
CA THR A 61 23.79 -18.55 0.62
C THR A 61 24.29 -17.88 -0.65
N ILE A 62 24.70 -16.62 -0.58
CA ILE A 62 25.53 -15.97 -1.60
C ILE A 62 26.77 -16.82 -1.89
N THR A 63 27.34 -17.50 -0.88
CA THR A 63 28.49 -18.40 -1.05
C THR A 63 28.12 -19.66 -1.83
N TYR A 64 26.93 -20.21 -1.62
CA TYR A 64 26.45 -21.41 -2.33
C TYR A 64 25.96 -21.10 -3.75
N LEU A 65 25.42 -19.89 -3.97
CA LEU A 65 25.04 -19.39 -5.29
C LEU A 65 26.26 -18.99 -6.14
N LEU A 66 27.44 -18.75 -5.56
CA LEU A 66 28.69 -18.51 -6.32
C LEU A 66 29.15 -19.73 -7.13
N LEU A 67 28.60 -20.93 -6.89
CA LEU A 67 28.84 -22.11 -7.72
C LEU A 67 28.07 -22.08 -9.05
N ARG A 68 27.10 -21.17 -9.22
CA ARG A 68 26.34 -20.96 -10.46
C ARG A 68 26.39 -19.47 -10.84
N PRO A 69 26.86 -19.08 -12.04
CA PRO A 69 27.05 -17.67 -12.39
C PRO A 69 25.71 -16.97 -12.64
N ILE A 70 24.94 -16.72 -11.58
CA ILE A 70 23.70 -15.94 -11.62
C ILE A 70 24.03 -14.52 -11.17
N SER A 71 23.61 -13.54 -11.96
CA SER A 71 23.82 -12.12 -11.64
C SER A 71 22.98 -11.73 -10.42
N LYS A 72 23.65 -11.20 -9.38
CA LYS A 72 23.02 -10.64 -8.15
C LYS A 72 21.83 -9.70 -8.40
N PRO A 73 21.89 -8.73 -9.34
CA PRO A 73 20.75 -7.86 -9.60
C PRO A 73 19.52 -8.63 -10.12
N LEU A 74 19.72 -9.71 -10.90
CA LEU A 74 18.61 -10.50 -11.43
C LEU A 74 17.90 -11.27 -10.32
N LEU A 75 18.64 -11.81 -9.34
CA LEU A 75 18.05 -12.44 -8.14
C LEU A 75 17.18 -11.45 -7.36
N TYR A 76 17.66 -10.22 -7.17
CA TYR A 76 16.89 -9.16 -6.51
C TYR A 76 15.59 -8.84 -7.25
N VAL A 77 15.64 -8.62 -8.58
CA VAL A 77 14.43 -8.30 -9.37
C VAL A 77 13.41 -9.42 -9.31
N VAL A 78 13.82 -10.67 -9.50
CA VAL A 78 12.89 -11.82 -9.52
C VAL A 78 12.20 -11.96 -8.16
N LYS A 79 12.96 -11.80 -7.07
CA LYS A 79 12.42 -11.85 -5.71
C LYS A 79 11.51 -10.68 -5.38
N LEU A 80 11.89 -9.47 -5.77
CA LEU A 80 11.06 -8.29 -5.59
C LEU A 80 9.73 -8.44 -6.35
N LEU A 81 9.78 -8.95 -7.59
CA LEU A 81 8.57 -9.25 -8.36
C LEU A 81 7.71 -10.33 -7.71
N ALA A 82 8.32 -11.39 -7.15
CA ALA A 82 7.58 -12.41 -6.41
C ALA A 82 6.91 -11.85 -5.15
N ALA A 83 7.58 -10.95 -4.42
CA ALA A 83 6.99 -10.27 -3.27
C ALA A 83 5.84 -9.33 -3.68
N ILE A 84 6.01 -8.59 -4.78
CA ILE A 84 4.97 -7.71 -5.34
C ILE A 84 3.74 -8.53 -5.75
N THR A 85 3.92 -9.62 -6.52
CA THR A 85 2.77 -10.42 -6.98
C THR A 85 2.03 -11.07 -5.81
N ALA A 86 2.76 -11.61 -4.82
CA ALA A 86 2.15 -12.20 -3.63
C ALA A 86 1.35 -11.16 -2.81
N THR A 87 1.92 -9.98 -2.58
CA THR A 87 1.27 -8.91 -1.80
C THR A 87 0.08 -8.30 -2.52
N VAL A 88 0.15 -8.08 -3.84
CA VAL A 88 -0.97 -7.58 -4.65
C VAL A 88 -2.12 -8.56 -4.64
N LEU A 89 -1.85 -9.86 -4.86
CA LEU A 89 -2.90 -10.90 -4.79
C LEU A 89 -3.56 -10.93 -3.41
N LEU A 90 -2.77 -10.83 -2.34
CA LEU A 90 -3.29 -10.87 -0.98
C LEU A 90 -4.14 -9.63 -0.65
N ALA A 91 -3.73 -8.45 -1.13
CA ALA A 91 -4.49 -7.21 -1.00
C ALA A 91 -5.82 -7.29 -1.76
N TRP A 92 -5.81 -7.79 -3.01
CA TRP A 92 -7.01 -8.00 -3.81
C TRP A 92 -7.99 -8.99 -3.17
N VAL A 93 -7.48 -10.08 -2.59
CA VAL A 93 -8.33 -11.01 -1.83
C VAL A 93 -8.95 -10.33 -0.62
N SER A 94 -8.17 -9.56 0.15
CA SER A 94 -8.67 -8.86 1.34
C SER A 94 -9.79 -7.88 0.99
N ILE A 95 -9.62 -7.09 -0.08
CA ILE A 95 -10.62 -6.10 -0.47
C ILE A 95 -11.86 -6.77 -1.08
N ALA A 96 -11.69 -7.80 -1.91
CA ALA A 96 -12.81 -8.56 -2.46
C ALA A 96 -13.67 -9.18 -1.34
N LEU A 97 -13.04 -9.76 -0.32
CA LEU A 97 -13.74 -10.29 0.86
C LEU A 97 -14.46 -9.20 1.66
N THR A 98 -13.81 -8.04 1.84
CA THR A 98 -14.40 -6.90 2.55
C THR A 98 -15.62 -6.36 1.80
N TYR A 99 -15.53 -6.16 0.49
CA TYR A 99 -16.67 -5.77 -0.34
C TYR A 99 -17.77 -6.84 -0.33
N ALA A 100 -17.43 -8.12 -0.38
CA ALA A 100 -18.42 -9.20 -0.29
C ALA A 100 -19.19 -9.14 1.05
N ALA A 101 -18.53 -8.88 2.18
CA ALA A 101 -19.18 -8.77 3.47
C ALA A 101 -20.04 -7.51 3.62
N ILE A 102 -19.59 -6.38 3.08
CA ILE A 102 -20.35 -5.12 3.09
C ILE A 102 -21.63 -5.26 2.25
N TYR A 103 -21.52 -5.83 1.04
CA TYR A 103 -22.64 -5.89 0.10
C TYR A 103 -23.49 -7.18 0.20
N ALA A 104 -23.11 -8.15 1.03
CA ALA A 104 -23.90 -9.37 1.25
C ALA A 104 -25.34 -9.03 1.64
N GLY A 105 -26.34 -9.27 0.79
CA GLY A 105 -27.75 -8.99 1.14
C GLY A 105 -28.25 -7.56 0.88
N HIS A 106 -27.52 -6.71 0.15
CA HIS A 106 -28.11 -5.52 -0.49
C HIS A 106 -28.46 -5.83 -1.95
N ILE A 107 -29.66 -5.42 -2.37
CA ILE A 107 -30.30 -5.80 -3.65
C ILE A 107 -29.85 -4.88 -4.81
N HIS A 108 -29.26 -3.71 -4.51
CA HIS A 108 -28.72 -2.77 -5.49
C HIS A 108 -27.22 -3.02 -5.75
N GLN A 109 -26.92 -4.15 -6.39
CA GLN A 109 -25.55 -4.65 -6.63
C GLN A 109 -24.84 -4.05 -7.85
N THR A 110 -25.50 -3.23 -8.67
CA THR A 110 -24.97 -2.81 -9.98
C THR A 110 -23.71 -1.95 -9.87
N ASP A 111 -23.55 -1.20 -8.78
CA ASP A 111 -22.43 -0.26 -8.62
C ASP A 111 -21.28 -0.83 -7.78
N ALA A 112 -21.47 -1.98 -7.12
CA ALA A 112 -20.47 -2.52 -6.18
C ALA A 112 -19.24 -3.12 -6.90
N VAL A 113 -19.49 -3.83 -8.01
CA VAL A 113 -18.44 -4.49 -8.81
C VAL A 113 -17.46 -3.47 -9.43
N PRO A 114 -17.90 -2.40 -10.14
CA PRO A 114 -16.97 -1.42 -10.70
C PRO A 114 -16.18 -0.68 -9.61
N ARG A 115 -16.78 -0.41 -8.45
CA ARG A 115 -16.10 0.21 -7.30
C ARG A 115 -15.02 -0.68 -6.71
N CYS A 116 -15.32 -1.97 -6.51
CA CYS A 116 -14.36 -2.95 -6.04
C CYS A 116 -13.16 -3.06 -7.00
N LEU A 117 -13.41 -3.10 -8.31
CA LEU A 117 -12.35 -3.14 -9.31
C LEU A 117 -11.46 -1.89 -9.26
N GLN A 118 -12.06 -0.70 -9.12
CA GLN A 118 -11.31 0.55 -8.97
C GLN A 118 -10.48 0.56 -7.68
N ALA A 119 -11.04 0.10 -6.56
CA ALA A 119 -10.31 -0.02 -5.30
C ALA A 119 -9.11 -0.98 -5.42
N CYS A 120 -9.30 -2.16 -6.03
CA CYS A 120 -8.22 -3.12 -6.32
C CYS A 120 -7.09 -2.50 -7.15
N LEU A 121 -7.43 -1.71 -8.17
CA LEU A 121 -6.43 -1.05 -9.02
C LEU A 121 -5.62 -0.02 -8.22
N ILE A 122 -6.30 0.83 -7.45
CA ILE A 122 -5.66 1.87 -6.63
C ILE A 122 -4.74 1.25 -5.58
N ASP A 123 -5.22 0.23 -4.88
CA ASP A 123 -4.44 -0.48 -3.86
C ASP A 123 -3.27 -1.25 -4.48
N GLY A 124 -3.47 -1.84 -5.65
CA GLY A 124 -2.42 -2.52 -6.39
C GLY A 124 -1.24 -1.59 -6.69
N LEU A 125 -1.51 -0.36 -7.15
CA LEU A 125 -0.46 0.64 -7.35
C LEU A 125 0.25 1.00 -6.04
N ALA A 126 -0.50 1.23 -4.96
CA ALA A 126 0.08 1.59 -3.67
C ALA A 126 0.98 0.47 -3.13
N VAL A 127 0.54 -0.79 -3.20
CA VAL A 127 1.34 -1.96 -2.78
C VAL A 127 2.63 -2.07 -3.57
N VAL A 128 2.60 -1.88 -4.90
CA VAL A 128 3.81 -1.91 -5.73
C VAL A 128 4.82 -0.87 -5.25
N THR A 129 4.38 0.37 -5.01
CA THR A 129 5.26 1.44 -4.51
C THR A 129 5.83 1.11 -3.13
N TYR A 130 5.01 0.60 -2.20
CA TYR A 130 5.48 0.19 -0.87
C TYR A 130 6.48 -0.97 -0.94
N CYS A 131 6.24 -1.98 -1.77
CA CYS A 131 7.14 -3.11 -1.95
C CYS A 131 8.50 -2.66 -2.48
N CYS A 132 8.55 -1.73 -3.44
CA CYS A 132 9.80 -1.17 -3.93
C CYS A 132 10.55 -0.38 -2.84
N LEU A 133 9.82 0.39 -2.02
CA LEU A 133 10.39 1.19 -0.94
C LEU A 133 10.95 0.30 0.18
N PHE A 134 10.19 -0.70 0.64
CA PHE A 134 10.63 -1.63 1.68
C PHE A 134 11.71 -2.61 1.18
N GLY A 135 11.68 -2.98 -0.11
CA GLY A 135 12.78 -3.72 -0.74
C GLY A 135 14.09 -2.94 -0.70
N LEU A 136 14.07 -1.64 -1.02
CA LEU A 136 15.24 -0.79 -0.91
C LEU A 136 15.72 -0.64 0.55
N LEU A 137 14.79 -0.40 1.49
CA LEU A 137 15.11 -0.31 2.91
C LEU A 137 15.71 -1.61 3.46
N GLY A 138 15.23 -2.76 2.99
CA GLY A 138 15.76 -4.06 3.39
C GLY A 138 17.17 -4.35 2.86
N LEU A 139 17.56 -3.76 1.72
CA LEU A 139 18.95 -3.81 1.24
C LEU A 139 19.88 -2.90 2.07
N LEU A 140 19.37 -1.74 2.49
CA LEU A 140 20.15 -0.75 3.23
C LEU A 140 20.36 -1.13 4.70
N THR A 141 19.39 -1.81 5.31
CA THR A 141 19.35 -2.05 6.75
C THR A 141 19.29 -3.54 7.09
N ARG A 142 20.11 -3.97 8.06
CA ARG A 142 20.08 -5.35 8.57
C ARG A 142 18.83 -5.67 9.40
N ARG A 143 18.13 -4.64 9.88
CA ARG A 143 16.89 -4.73 10.66
C ARG A 143 15.74 -4.06 9.89
N ALA A 144 15.51 -4.53 8.67
CA ALA A 144 14.53 -3.99 7.72
C ALA A 144 13.13 -3.81 8.35
N LEU A 145 12.68 -4.80 9.14
CA LEU A 145 11.40 -4.75 9.84
C LEU A 145 11.28 -3.54 10.78
N ILE A 146 12.32 -3.26 11.58
CA ILE A 146 12.29 -2.15 12.54
C ILE A 146 12.26 -0.82 11.78
N ALA A 147 13.13 -0.67 10.79
CA ALA A 147 13.18 0.55 9.97
C ALA A 147 11.85 0.79 9.24
N GLY A 148 11.22 -0.27 8.71
CA GLY A 148 9.93 -0.19 8.07
C GLY A 148 8.79 0.20 9.02
N ILE A 149 8.74 -0.36 10.22
CA ILE A 149 7.72 0.03 11.23
C ILE A 149 7.86 1.51 11.58
N VAL A 150 9.08 2.00 11.77
CA VAL A 150 9.33 3.43 12.04
C VAL A 150 8.88 4.31 10.86
N TYR A 151 9.15 3.88 9.63
CA TYR A 151 8.67 4.56 8.43
C TYR A 151 7.14 4.63 8.40
N ILE A 152 6.45 3.50 8.62
CA ILE A 152 4.98 3.45 8.62
C ILE A 152 4.41 4.37 9.71
N ALA A 153 4.96 4.33 10.91
CA ALA A 153 4.46 5.13 12.03
C ALA A 153 4.68 6.64 11.82
N LEU A 154 5.89 7.05 11.41
CA LEU A 154 6.22 8.47 11.26
C LEU A 154 5.71 9.05 9.95
N VAL A 155 5.96 8.39 8.82
CA VAL A 155 5.65 8.94 7.49
C VAL A 155 4.19 8.70 7.13
N GLU A 156 3.73 7.45 7.16
CA GLU A 156 2.35 7.14 6.76
C GLU A 156 1.33 7.41 7.89
N GLY A 157 1.75 7.31 9.15
CA GLY A 157 0.91 7.57 10.32
C GLY A 157 0.86 9.06 10.69
N LEU A 158 2.01 9.65 11.06
CA LEU A 158 2.05 11.02 11.55
C LEU A 158 1.91 12.04 10.42
N LEU A 159 2.79 11.96 9.41
CA LEU A 159 2.86 12.96 8.33
C LEU A 159 1.61 12.96 7.44
N ALA A 160 0.96 11.81 7.24
CA ALA A 160 -0.23 11.73 6.39
C ALA A 160 -1.47 12.40 6.99
N ASN A 161 -1.52 12.57 8.33
CA ASN A 161 -2.65 13.18 9.04
C ASN A 161 -2.45 14.68 9.31
N LEU A 162 -1.24 15.21 9.07
CA LEU A 162 -0.97 16.62 9.26
C LEU A 162 -1.35 17.44 8.00
N PRO A 163 -1.98 18.62 8.16
CA PRO A 163 -2.43 19.47 7.04
C PRO A 163 -1.30 20.30 6.40
N PHE A 164 -0.07 19.79 6.37
CA PHE A 164 1.10 20.50 5.83
C PHE A 164 1.50 20.00 4.44
N ALA A 165 2.22 20.82 3.67
CA ALA A 165 2.81 20.45 2.38
C ALA A 165 3.71 19.19 2.44
N ILE A 166 4.16 18.82 3.64
CA ILE A 166 4.93 17.60 3.92
C ILE A 166 4.14 16.33 3.57
N ARG A 167 2.79 16.39 3.55
CA ARG A 167 1.91 15.28 3.14
C ARG A 167 2.16 14.85 1.69
N LEU A 168 2.73 15.70 0.84
CA LEU A 168 3.09 15.37 -0.55
C LEU A 168 4.19 14.30 -0.67
N ILE A 169 4.91 13.98 0.41
CA ILE A 169 5.93 12.94 0.42
C ILE A 169 5.32 11.55 0.65
N THR A 170 4.11 11.45 1.21
CA THR A 170 3.53 10.17 1.62
C THR A 170 2.85 9.46 0.45
N VAL A 171 3.00 8.14 0.39
CA VAL A 171 2.39 7.32 -0.68
C VAL A 171 0.86 7.37 -0.54
N ILE A 172 0.36 7.32 0.70
CA ILE A 172 -1.07 7.36 0.98
C ILE A 172 -1.78 8.62 0.50
N TYR A 173 -1.08 9.77 0.44
CA TYR A 173 -1.67 11.00 -0.08
C TYR A 173 -2.10 10.84 -1.54
N TYR A 174 -1.21 10.29 -2.37
CA TYR A 174 -1.51 10.05 -3.78
C TYR A 174 -2.59 8.99 -3.96
N THR A 175 -2.58 7.93 -3.14
CA THR A 175 -3.64 6.90 -3.12
C THR A 175 -5.02 7.52 -2.82
N ARG A 176 -5.12 8.35 -1.77
CA ARG A 176 -6.36 9.05 -1.40
C ARG A 176 -6.83 10.02 -2.48
N LEU A 177 -5.90 10.73 -3.13
CA LEU A 177 -6.23 11.67 -4.20
C LEU A 177 -6.81 10.97 -5.43
N ILE A 178 -6.25 9.81 -5.80
CA ILE A 178 -6.79 8.98 -6.89
C ILE A 178 -8.18 8.44 -6.51
N ALA A 179 -8.34 7.94 -5.28
CA ALA A 179 -9.64 7.46 -4.80
C ALA A 179 -10.71 8.56 -4.81
N TYR A 180 -10.40 9.75 -4.31
CA TYR A 180 -11.30 10.90 -4.30
C TYR A 180 -11.82 11.27 -5.70
N ARG A 181 -10.99 11.13 -6.73
CA ARG A 181 -11.35 11.44 -8.12
C ARG A 181 -12.07 10.30 -8.82
N ALA A 182 -11.71 9.05 -8.53
CA ALA A 182 -12.27 7.89 -9.21
C ALA A 182 -13.70 7.56 -8.73
N LEU A 183 -14.03 7.88 -7.48
CA LEU A 183 -15.23 7.38 -6.81
C LEU A 183 -16.07 8.51 -6.20
N PRO A 184 -17.37 8.58 -6.49
CA PRO A 184 -18.26 9.49 -5.77
C PRO A 184 -18.57 8.94 -4.37
N PHE A 185 -18.06 9.61 -3.33
CA PHE A 185 -18.31 9.31 -1.91
C PHE A 185 -19.47 10.11 -1.30
N VAL A 186 -20.42 10.52 -2.13
CA VAL A 186 -21.61 11.27 -1.72
C VAL A 186 -22.55 10.36 -0.94
N VAL A 187 -22.94 10.72 0.28
CA VAL A 187 -24.05 10.08 0.99
C VAL A 187 -25.18 11.07 1.18
N SER A 188 -26.37 10.70 0.72
CA SER A 188 -27.61 11.47 0.87
C SER A 188 -28.11 11.33 2.31
N ARG A 189 -28.24 12.45 3.05
CA ARG A 189 -28.86 12.44 4.38
C ARG A 189 -30.38 12.43 4.29
N PRO A 190 -31.08 11.83 5.27
CA PRO A 190 -32.54 11.90 5.37
C PRO A 190 -33.09 13.33 5.48
N LEU A 191 -32.28 14.29 5.96
CA LEU A 191 -32.66 15.70 6.17
C LEU A 191 -32.39 16.63 4.98
N GLY A 192 -32.17 16.12 3.76
CA GLY A 192 -32.08 16.95 2.55
C GLY A 192 -30.73 17.64 2.33
N GLY A 193 -29.61 16.91 2.54
CA GLY A 193 -28.27 17.39 2.22
C GLY A 193 -27.36 16.27 1.74
N SER A 194 -26.56 16.54 0.72
CA SER A 194 -25.53 15.64 0.18
C SER A 194 -24.19 15.96 0.84
N ARG A 195 -23.60 15.03 1.60
CA ARG A 195 -22.29 15.21 2.24
C ARG A 195 -21.24 14.32 1.58
N ASN A 196 -20.12 14.89 1.18
CA ASN A 196 -18.95 14.16 0.69
C ASN A 196 -18.09 13.71 1.87
N ILE A 197 -18.20 12.44 2.26
CA ILE A 197 -17.50 11.90 3.43
C ILE A 197 -15.97 12.01 3.25
N ALA A 198 -15.50 11.80 2.02
CA ALA A 198 -14.08 11.85 1.68
C ALA A 198 -13.46 13.24 1.78
N ALA A 199 -14.20 14.31 1.43
CA ALA A 199 -13.69 15.67 1.51
C ALA A 199 -13.46 16.09 2.97
N ASP A 200 -14.40 15.72 3.85
CA ASP A 200 -14.33 16.03 5.27
C ASP A 200 -13.28 15.18 5.99
N ALA A 201 -13.22 13.88 5.70
CA ALA A 201 -12.28 12.96 6.35
C ALA A 201 -10.82 13.19 5.94
N TRP A 202 -10.58 13.63 4.70
CA TRP A 202 -9.23 13.85 4.18
C TRP A 202 -8.80 15.33 4.18
N HIS A 203 -9.65 16.22 4.72
CA HIS A 203 -9.44 17.66 4.80
C HIS A 203 -9.10 18.30 3.44
N PHE A 204 -9.70 17.80 2.36
CA PHE A 204 -9.56 18.41 1.03
C PHE A 204 -10.56 19.57 0.91
N HIS A 205 -10.15 20.79 1.29
CA HIS A 205 -10.99 21.98 1.15
C HIS A 205 -11.06 22.44 -0.31
N VAL A 206 -11.94 21.81 -1.09
CA VAL A 206 -12.18 22.11 -2.51
C VAL A 206 -12.61 23.57 -2.74
N SER A 207 -13.18 24.25 -1.73
CA SER A 207 -13.61 25.65 -1.81
C SER A 207 -12.48 26.67 -1.59
N GLY A 208 -11.32 26.26 -1.07
CA GLY A 208 -10.23 27.18 -0.68
C GLY A 208 -8.92 27.01 -1.45
N ASP A 209 -8.70 25.87 -2.11
CA ASP A 209 -7.42 25.55 -2.75
C ASP A 209 -7.50 25.62 -4.30
N PRO A 210 -7.03 26.72 -4.94
CA PRO A 210 -7.00 26.85 -6.40
C PRO A 210 -6.06 25.83 -7.09
N THR A 211 -5.24 25.12 -6.32
CA THR A 211 -4.33 24.04 -6.79
C THR A 211 -5.07 22.75 -7.15
N LEU A 212 -6.27 22.49 -6.60
CA LEU A 212 -7.13 21.39 -7.06
C LEU A 212 -7.77 21.68 -8.43
N ALA A 213 -7.86 22.96 -8.82
CA ALA A 213 -8.47 23.43 -10.06
C ALA A 213 -7.49 23.59 -11.24
N HIS A 214 -6.17 23.51 -11.04
CA HIS A 214 -5.13 23.71 -12.06
C HIS A 214 -4.23 22.48 -12.34
N ASP A 215 -4.73 21.27 -12.04
CA ASP A 215 -4.13 19.95 -12.32
C ASP A 215 -2.92 19.54 -11.44
N PRO A 216 -2.83 18.24 -11.09
CA PRO A 216 -2.42 17.21 -12.04
C PRO A 216 -3.46 16.09 -12.20
N HIS A 217 -3.78 15.73 -13.43
CA HIS A 217 -4.62 14.59 -13.80
C HIS A 217 -4.26 13.29 -13.03
N THR A 218 -5.23 12.36 -12.88
CA THR A 218 -5.02 11.03 -12.27
C THR A 218 -3.80 10.29 -12.82
N TRP A 219 -3.47 10.48 -14.10
CA TRP A 219 -2.29 9.87 -14.74
C TRP A 219 -0.96 10.37 -14.17
N LEU A 220 -0.86 11.62 -13.72
CA LEU A 220 0.35 12.17 -13.10
C LEU A 220 0.59 11.57 -11.71
N CYS A 221 -0.47 11.32 -10.94
CA CYS A 221 -0.36 10.62 -9.66
C CYS A 221 0.12 9.17 -9.86
N VAL A 222 -0.44 8.48 -10.86
CA VAL A 222 0.01 7.15 -11.28
C VAL A 222 1.47 7.17 -11.73
N ALA A 223 1.86 8.14 -12.56
CA ALA A 223 3.23 8.31 -13.04
C ALA A 223 4.22 8.60 -11.90
N LEU A 224 3.81 9.37 -10.88
CA LEU A 224 4.63 9.64 -9.70
C LEU A 224 4.83 8.39 -8.83
N LEU A 225 3.78 7.59 -8.62
CA LEU A 225 3.87 6.34 -7.86
C LEU A 225 4.76 5.31 -8.56
N LEU A 226 4.61 5.16 -9.87
CA LEU A 226 5.45 4.28 -10.69
C LEU A 226 6.88 4.83 -10.82
N GLY A 227 7.03 6.14 -10.98
CA GLY A 227 8.31 6.85 -11.00
C GLY A 227 9.10 6.66 -9.71
N GLY A 228 8.47 6.89 -8.56
CA GLY A 228 9.07 6.64 -7.25
C GLY A 228 9.43 5.17 -7.03
N GLY A 229 8.55 4.24 -7.41
CA GLY A 229 8.81 2.81 -7.33
C GLY A 229 9.99 2.34 -8.21
N SER A 230 10.05 2.84 -9.45
CA SER A 230 11.13 2.52 -10.39
C SER A 230 12.47 3.12 -9.95
N LEU A 231 12.49 4.35 -9.42
CA LEU A 231 13.68 4.95 -8.82
C LEU A 231 14.19 4.14 -7.63
N CYS A 232 13.30 3.70 -6.73
CA CYS A 232 13.68 2.84 -5.60
C CYS A 232 14.25 1.50 -6.07
N THR A 233 13.67 0.91 -7.11
CA THR A 233 14.15 -0.35 -7.70
C THR A 233 15.51 -0.17 -8.36
N ALA A 234 15.70 0.92 -9.12
CA ALA A 234 16.97 1.27 -9.76
C ALA A 234 18.07 1.51 -8.72
N ALA A 235 17.77 2.21 -7.62
CA ALA A 235 18.70 2.40 -6.51
C ALA A 235 19.10 1.06 -5.86
N GLY A 236 18.13 0.15 -5.67
CA GLY A 236 18.41 -1.20 -5.17
C GLY A 236 19.31 -2.00 -6.11
N LEU A 237 19.10 -1.90 -7.42
CA LEU A 237 19.95 -2.54 -8.43
C LEU A 237 21.38 -2.00 -8.43
N LEU A 238 21.54 -0.68 -8.30
CA LEU A 238 22.86 -0.04 -8.23
C LEU A 238 23.61 -0.48 -6.96
N LEU A 239 22.93 -0.58 -5.83
CA LEU A 239 23.52 -1.08 -4.58
C LEU A 239 23.98 -2.54 -4.70
N CYS A 240 23.16 -3.41 -5.31
CA CYS A 240 23.54 -4.81 -5.54
C CYS A 240 24.68 -4.96 -6.55
N ARG A 241 24.81 -4.04 -7.51
CA ARG A 241 25.92 -4.00 -8.47
C ARG A 241 27.23 -3.58 -7.81
N ASN A 242 27.19 -2.58 -6.93
CA ASN A 242 28.38 -2.00 -6.31
C ASN A 242 28.87 -2.76 -5.06
N ARG A 243 28.04 -3.63 -4.46
CA ARG A 243 28.46 -4.47 -3.34
C ARG A 243 29.25 -5.70 -3.82
N GLU A 244 30.57 -5.52 -3.88
CA GLU A 244 31.52 -6.63 -3.81
C GLU A 244 31.47 -7.19 -2.38
N PHE A 245 30.86 -8.37 -2.22
CA PHE A 245 30.90 -9.07 -0.94
C PHE A 245 32.34 -9.51 -0.72
N HIS A 246 33.05 -8.78 0.13
CA HIS A 246 34.31 -9.25 0.70
C HIS A 246 33.99 -10.59 1.38
N VAL A 247 34.46 -11.67 0.75
CA VAL A 247 34.55 -12.97 1.42
C VAL A 247 35.41 -12.71 2.63
N LYS A 248 34.82 -12.78 3.83
CA LYS A 248 35.63 -12.94 5.04
C LYS A 248 36.37 -14.25 4.84
N THR A 249 37.60 -14.18 4.37
CA THR A 249 38.55 -15.27 4.51
C THR A 249 38.56 -15.57 6.00
N ALA A 250 38.25 -16.83 6.35
CA ALA A 250 38.55 -17.35 7.67
C ALA A 250 40.08 -17.34 7.77
N ASP A 251 40.63 -16.19 8.11
CA ASP A 251 42.03 -16.14 8.52
C ASP A 251 42.09 -16.59 9.98
N LYS A 252 43.06 -17.44 10.20
CA LYS A 252 43.22 -18.34 11.35
C LYS A 252 43.17 -17.59 12.68
N ALA A 253 42.42 -18.14 13.64
CA ALA A 253 42.82 -18.27 15.05
C ALA A 253 41.93 -19.33 15.72
#